data_AF-A0A135VJI2-F1
#
_entry.id   AF-A0A135VJI2-F1
#
_cell.length_a   1.000
_cell.length_b   1.000
_cell.length_c   1.000
_cell.angle_alpha   90.00
_cell.angle_beta   90.00
_cell.angle_gamma   90.00
#
_symmetry.space_group_name_H-M   'P 1'
#
loop_
_entity.id
_entity.type
_entity.pdbx_description
1 polymer ?
#
loop_
_entity_poly.entity_id
_entity_poly.type
_entity_poly.pdbx_seq_one_letter_code
_entity_poly.pdbx_strand_id
1 'polypeptide(L)'
;MSGKKSVKLTKRDRYTVKALVTDLKKIGCTPRVLDTVGREVLYFEWSQAQELLGEDHPVTANLESLLEFMRGGCEKALIDGELWRAADTSSSAINQAIKGAPKEFLSYQLLRSADHIRFVLDSVIQERSQEMKEYKRMEKGVRQELKSDPDNPDLWNKMRLLLWILGRYKESSEAFQKAKKLGWDKSTSHFVAI
;
A
#
# COMPACT_ATOMS: atom_id res chain seq x y z
N MET A 1 -13.38 18.55 -15.80
CA MET A 1 -13.72 18.66 -14.36
C MET A 1 -14.29 17.33 -13.89
N SER A 2 -13.48 16.50 -13.23
CA SER A 2 -13.95 15.29 -12.56
C SER A 2 -13.95 15.59 -11.07
N GLY A 3 -15.13 15.74 -10.47
CA GLY A 3 -15.27 15.96 -9.04
C GLY A 3 -14.62 14.81 -8.29
N LYS A 4 -13.47 15.05 -7.65
CA LYS A 4 -12.87 14.10 -6.71
C LYS A 4 -13.93 13.83 -5.64
N LYS A 5 -14.60 12.68 -5.71
CA LYS A 5 -15.36 12.15 -4.56
C LYS A 5 -14.36 12.09 -3.41
N SER A 6 -14.57 12.92 -2.40
CA SER A 6 -13.79 12.85 -1.17
C SER A 6 -13.96 11.45 -0.58
N VAL A 7 -12.86 10.85 -0.15
CA VAL A 7 -12.90 9.54 0.51
C VAL A 7 -13.70 9.71 1.80
N LYS A 8 -14.92 9.16 1.84
CA LYS A 8 -15.79 9.23 3.01
C LYS A 8 -15.66 7.94 3.79
N LEU A 9 -14.96 7.98 4.93
CA LEU A 9 -14.88 6.82 5.82
C LEU A 9 -16.06 6.82 6.79
N THR A 10 -16.34 5.63 7.33
CA THR A 10 -17.41 5.44 8.32
C THR A 10 -16.97 6.05 9.64
N LYS A 11 -17.82 6.87 10.28
CA LYS A 11 -17.56 7.32 11.66
C LYS A 11 -17.68 6.11 12.60
N ARG A 12 -16.75 5.98 13.53
CA ARG A 12 -16.70 4.88 14.48
C ARG A 12 -16.33 5.41 15.85
N ASP A 13 -16.94 4.85 16.88
CA ASP A 13 -16.58 5.15 18.27
C ASP A 13 -15.45 4.25 18.75
N ARG A 14 -15.28 3.09 18.10
CA ARG A 14 -14.18 2.14 18.34
C ARG A 14 -13.74 1.48 17.03
N TYR A 15 -12.45 1.18 16.93
CA TYR A 15 -11.90 0.46 15.79
C TYR A 15 -11.56 -0.98 16.17
N THR A 16 -11.81 -1.88 15.22
CA THR A 16 -11.16 -3.19 15.18
C THR A 16 -10.10 -3.20 14.08
N VAL A 17 -9.22 -4.20 14.08
CA VAL A 17 -8.27 -4.42 12.97
C VAL A 17 -9.02 -4.50 11.63
N LYS A 18 -10.12 -5.26 11.56
CA LYS A 18 -10.94 -5.36 10.34
C LYS A 18 -11.52 -4.01 9.91
N ALA A 19 -11.94 -3.18 10.86
CA ALA A 19 -12.49 -1.85 10.57
C ALA A 19 -11.42 -0.92 9.97
N LEU A 20 -10.21 -0.94 10.53
CA LEU A 20 -9.06 -0.19 10.04
C LEU A 20 -8.68 -0.63 8.63
N VAL A 21 -8.47 -1.94 8.42
CA VAL A 21 -8.18 -2.52 7.09
C VAL A 21 -9.26 -2.16 6.06
N THR A 22 -10.53 -2.14 6.47
CA THR A 22 -11.63 -1.74 5.57
C THR A 22 -11.53 -0.29 5.12
N ASP A 23 -11.14 0.62 6.02
CA ASP A 23 -10.93 2.03 5.66
C ASP A 23 -9.69 2.22 4.79
N LEU A 24 -8.58 1.53 5.10
CA LEU A 24 -7.38 1.53 4.27
C LEU A 24 -7.69 1.15 2.81
N LYS A 25 -8.48 0.09 2.60
CA LYS A 25 -8.92 -0.30 1.26
C LYS A 25 -9.73 0.79 0.54
N LYS A 26 -10.56 1.55 1.26
CA LYS A 26 -11.32 2.68 0.67
C LYS A 26 -10.43 3.86 0.32
N ILE A 27 -9.37 4.10 1.08
CA ILE A 27 -8.38 5.14 0.81
C ILE A 27 -7.60 4.82 -0.47
N GLY A 28 -7.37 3.52 -0.75
CA GLY A 28 -6.59 3.07 -1.89
C GLY A 28 -5.09 3.23 -1.60
N CYS A 29 -4.61 2.55 -0.57
CA CYS A 29 -3.30 2.75 0.02
C CYS A 29 -2.14 2.63 -0.98
N THR A 30 -1.19 3.55 -0.82
CA THR A 30 0.18 3.48 -1.35
C THR A 30 1.12 2.95 -0.27
N PRO A 31 2.35 2.54 -0.59
CA PRO A 31 3.34 2.16 0.42
C PRO A 31 3.51 3.22 1.52
N ARG A 32 3.58 4.50 1.16
CA ARG A 32 3.69 5.61 2.11
C ARG A 32 2.48 5.72 3.07
N VAL A 33 1.27 5.53 2.55
CA VAL A 33 0.05 5.50 3.39
C VAL A 33 0.11 4.34 4.38
N LEU A 34 0.54 3.16 3.91
CA LEU A 34 0.66 1.98 4.78
C LEU A 34 1.73 2.19 5.86
N ASP A 35 2.91 2.69 5.51
CA ASP A 35 3.99 2.94 6.46
C ASP A 35 3.55 3.93 7.55
N THR A 36 2.90 5.03 7.16
CA THR A 36 2.40 6.02 8.12
C THR A 36 1.39 5.42 9.09
N VAL A 37 0.41 4.64 8.60
CA VAL A 37 -0.57 3.99 9.48
C VAL A 37 0.08 2.87 10.32
N GLY A 38 1.05 2.17 9.74
CA GLY A 38 1.89 1.20 10.43
C GLY A 38 2.57 1.81 11.65
N ARG A 39 3.27 2.93 11.46
CA ARG A 39 4.00 3.64 12.51
C ARG A 39 3.10 4.33 13.53
N GLU A 40 2.10 5.08 13.07
CA GLU A 40 1.29 5.95 13.94
C GLU A 40 0.13 5.21 14.65
N VAL A 41 -0.23 4.02 14.19
CA VAL A 41 -1.31 3.20 14.74
C VAL A 41 -0.83 1.80 15.11
N LEU A 42 -0.46 0.96 14.13
CA LEU A 42 -0.24 -0.48 14.36
C LEU A 42 0.94 -0.77 15.29
N TYR A 43 2.02 0.01 15.22
CA TYR A 43 3.19 -0.18 16.09
C TYR A 43 2.82 -0.13 17.57
N PHE A 44 1.97 0.84 17.96
CA PHE A 44 1.47 0.93 19.33
C PHE A 44 0.61 -0.28 19.68
N GLU A 45 -0.30 -0.69 18.80
CA GLU A 45 -1.20 -1.84 19.04
C GLU A 45 -0.42 -3.14 19.20
N TRP A 46 0.59 -3.36 18.36
CA TRP A 46 1.50 -4.50 18.45
C TRP A 46 2.28 -4.49 19.76
N SER A 47 2.88 -3.35 20.12
CA SER A 47 3.63 -3.18 21.38
C SER A 47 2.76 -3.50 22.60
N GLN A 48 1.53 -2.98 22.64
CA GLN A 48 0.62 -3.28 23.75
C GLN A 48 0.14 -4.74 23.74
N ALA A 49 -0.09 -5.35 22.58
CA ALA A 49 -0.47 -6.75 22.49
C ALA A 49 0.67 -7.66 22.99
N GLN A 50 1.92 -7.33 22.69
CA GLN A 50 3.09 -8.05 23.19
C GLN A 50 3.17 -8.00 24.73
N GLU A 51 2.94 -6.83 25.33
CA GLU A 51 2.91 -6.66 26.79
C GLU A 51 1.75 -7.41 27.46
N LEU A 52 0.56 -7.37 26.86
CA LEU A 52 -0.67 -7.86 27.50
C LEU A 52 -0.97 -9.34 27.22
N LEU A 53 -0.59 -9.83 26.04
CA LEU A 53 -0.97 -11.15 25.54
C LEU A 53 0.23 -12.08 25.35
N GLY A 54 1.45 -11.52 25.25
CA GLY A 54 2.67 -12.25 24.89
C GLY A 54 2.90 -12.35 23.39
N GLU A 55 4.14 -12.68 23.02
CA GLU A 55 4.61 -12.77 21.62
C GLU A 55 3.90 -13.88 20.83
N ASP A 56 3.77 -15.06 21.43
CA ASP A 56 3.16 -16.24 20.78
C ASP A 56 1.63 -16.13 20.63
N HIS A 57 1.00 -15.11 21.20
CA HIS A 57 -0.44 -14.95 21.10
C HIS A 57 -0.85 -14.64 19.66
N PRO A 58 -1.89 -15.29 19.09
CA PRO A 58 -2.23 -15.14 17.68
C PRO A 58 -2.51 -13.68 17.26
N VAL A 59 -3.10 -12.87 18.15
CA VAL A 59 -3.30 -11.43 17.90
C VAL A 59 -1.97 -10.70 17.73
N THR A 60 -1.00 -10.94 18.62
CA THR A 60 0.31 -10.28 18.61
C THR A 60 1.08 -10.65 17.33
N ALA A 61 1.18 -11.94 17.02
CA ALA A 61 1.88 -12.42 15.82
C ALA A 61 1.25 -11.90 14.49
N ASN A 62 -0.09 -11.79 14.43
CA ASN A 62 -0.75 -11.23 13.24
C ASN A 62 -0.65 -9.70 13.17
N LEU A 63 -0.60 -8.99 14.31
CA LEU A 63 -0.30 -7.55 14.33
C LEU A 63 1.11 -7.28 13.84
N GLU A 64 2.09 -8.10 14.25
CA GLU A 64 3.47 -8.05 13.78
C GLU A 64 3.54 -8.24 12.26
N SER A 65 2.98 -9.33 11.75
CA SER A 65 2.96 -9.63 10.31
C SER A 65 2.31 -8.50 9.49
N LEU A 66 1.20 -7.93 9.98
CA LEU A 66 0.54 -6.80 9.33
C LEU A 66 1.40 -5.52 9.38
N LEU A 67 2.07 -5.27 10.50
CA LEU A 67 2.97 -4.13 10.69
C LEU A 67 4.19 -4.22 9.77
N GLU A 68 4.81 -5.39 9.64
CA GLU A 68 5.93 -5.64 8.71
C GLU A 68 5.52 -5.39 7.25
N PHE A 69 4.34 -5.89 6.86
CA PHE A 69 3.79 -5.60 5.55
C PHE A 69 3.61 -4.09 5.32
N MET A 70 3.10 -3.37 6.33
CA MET A 70 2.84 -1.94 6.25
C MET A 70 4.11 -1.09 6.15
N ARG A 71 5.17 -1.43 6.92
CA ARG A 71 6.42 -0.66 7.00
C ARG A 71 7.38 -0.83 5.82
N GLY A 72 7.12 -1.80 4.94
CA GLY A 72 7.99 -2.01 3.79
C GLY A 72 7.69 -3.26 2.96
N GLY A 73 6.97 -4.24 3.52
CA GLY A 73 6.61 -5.46 2.77
C GLY A 73 5.83 -5.17 1.48
N CYS A 74 4.91 -4.20 1.50
CA CYS A 74 4.18 -3.80 0.30
C CYS A 74 5.08 -3.16 -0.77
N GLU A 75 6.00 -2.29 -0.38
CA GLU A 75 6.95 -1.64 -1.29
C GLU A 75 7.89 -2.68 -1.91
N LYS A 76 8.44 -3.56 -1.06
CA LYS A 76 9.29 -4.66 -1.49
C LYS A 76 8.58 -5.56 -2.51
N ALA A 77 7.33 -5.95 -2.26
CA ALA A 77 6.56 -6.77 -3.20
C ALA A 77 6.33 -6.07 -4.55
N LEU A 78 6.24 -4.73 -4.59
CA LEU A 78 6.21 -3.97 -5.85
C LEU A 78 7.55 -4.03 -6.57
N ILE A 79 8.65 -3.72 -5.86
CA ILE A 79 10.01 -3.69 -6.40
C ILE A 79 10.42 -5.06 -6.94
N ASP A 80 10.19 -6.12 -6.16
CA ASP A 80 10.47 -7.51 -6.54
C ASP A 80 9.58 -8.01 -7.69
N GLY A 81 8.55 -7.25 -8.07
CA GLY A 81 7.67 -7.59 -9.18
C GLY A 81 6.69 -8.69 -8.84
N GLU A 82 6.31 -8.83 -7.57
CA GLU A 82 5.31 -9.78 -7.08
C GLU A 82 3.88 -9.25 -7.31
N LEU A 83 3.71 -7.93 -7.12
CA LEU A 83 2.47 -7.18 -7.37
C LEU A 83 2.44 -6.61 -8.79
N TRP A 84 2.19 -7.46 -9.78
CA TRP A 84 2.26 -7.08 -11.20
C TRP A 84 1.03 -7.42 -12.03
N ARG A 85 0.18 -8.34 -11.56
CA ARG A 85 -1.03 -8.73 -12.30
C ARG A 85 -2.07 -7.62 -12.16
N ALA A 86 -2.99 -7.54 -13.11
CA ALA A 86 -4.10 -6.60 -13.02
C ALA A 86 -4.97 -6.81 -11.75
N ALA A 87 -4.98 -8.02 -11.19
CA ALA A 87 -5.67 -8.35 -9.94
C ALA A 87 -4.88 -7.99 -8.67
N ASP A 88 -3.60 -7.66 -8.78
CA ASP A 88 -2.71 -7.33 -7.65
C ASP A 88 -2.90 -5.86 -7.25
N THR A 89 -4.13 -5.48 -6.93
CA THR A 89 -4.50 -4.14 -6.43
C THR A 89 -3.97 -3.88 -5.02
N SER A 90 -3.97 -2.61 -4.57
CA SER A 90 -3.63 -2.30 -3.17
C SER A 90 -4.56 -2.98 -2.16
N SER A 91 -5.84 -3.15 -2.51
CA SER A 91 -6.80 -3.86 -1.66
C SER A 91 -6.54 -5.36 -1.57
N SER A 92 -6.17 -6.01 -2.68
CA SER A 92 -5.84 -7.44 -2.66
C SER A 92 -4.50 -7.71 -2.01
N ALA A 93 -3.52 -6.81 -2.12
CA ALA A 93 -2.27 -6.88 -1.36
C ALA A 93 -2.52 -6.88 0.16
N ILE A 94 -3.37 -5.97 0.66
CA ILE A 94 -3.76 -5.98 2.08
C ILE A 94 -4.51 -7.26 2.44
N ASN A 95 -5.46 -7.71 1.60
CA ASN A 95 -6.19 -8.96 1.86
C ASN A 95 -5.24 -10.17 1.92
N GLN A 96 -4.18 -10.18 1.10
CA GLN A 96 -3.16 -11.23 1.12
C GLN A 96 -2.32 -11.17 2.40
N ALA A 97 -1.98 -9.97 2.89
CA ALA A 97 -1.25 -9.77 4.15
C ALA A 97 -2.01 -10.30 5.39
N ILE A 98 -3.34 -10.28 5.36
CA ILE A 98 -4.19 -10.81 6.45
C ILE A 98 -4.85 -12.15 6.12
N LYS A 99 -4.37 -12.84 5.08
CA LYS A 99 -4.98 -14.09 4.62
C LYS A 99 -4.77 -15.18 5.68
N GLY A 100 -5.86 -15.85 6.05
CA GLY A 100 -5.81 -16.90 7.07
C GLY A 100 -5.74 -16.38 8.51
N ALA A 101 -5.74 -15.06 8.72
CA ALA A 101 -5.70 -14.48 10.04
C ALA A 101 -6.93 -14.91 10.87
N PRO A 102 -6.75 -15.23 12.17
CA PRO A 102 -7.82 -15.76 12.99
C PRO A 102 -8.90 -14.70 13.25
N LYS A 103 -10.12 -15.16 13.54
CA LYS A 103 -11.26 -14.26 13.80
C LYS A 103 -10.95 -13.30 14.96
N GLU A 104 -10.28 -13.79 16.00
CA GLU A 104 -9.92 -13.00 17.18
C GLU A 104 -9.04 -11.79 16.83
N PHE A 105 -8.06 -11.96 15.94
CA PHE A 105 -7.25 -10.86 15.41
C PHE A 105 -8.09 -9.85 14.63
N LEU A 106 -8.94 -10.32 13.70
CA LEU A 106 -9.77 -9.43 12.91
C LEU A 106 -10.78 -8.64 13.76
N SER A 107 -11.27 -9.25 14.86
CA SER A 107 -12.16 -8.63 15.83
C SER A 107 -11.46 -7.87 16.95
N TYR A 108 -10.13 -7.95 17.04
CA TYR A 108 -9.35 -7.29 18.08
C TYR A 108 -9.65 -5.79 18.08
N GLN A 109 -10.06 -5.29 19.24
CA GLN A 109 -10.40 -3.88 19.44
C GLN A 109 -9.11 -3.12 19.69
N LEU A 110 -8.84 -2.15 18.82
CA LEU A 110 -7.66 -1.30 18.93
C LEU A 110 -7.76 -0.44 20.19
N LEU A 111 -6.63 -0.29 20.88
CA LEU A 111 -6.49 0.47 22.11
C LEU A 111 -6.39 1.98 21.84
N ARG A 112 -5.83 2.39 20.69
CA ARG A 112 -5.86 3.78 20.21
C ARG A 112 -7.31 4.26 20.12
N SER A 113 -7.54 5.49 20.57
CA SER A 113 -8.86 6.11 20.47
C SER A 113 -9.30 6.22 19.01
N ALA A 114 -10.61 6.14 18.77
CA ALA A 114 -11.15 6.30 17.43
C ALA A 114 -10.84 7.68 16.84
N ASP A 115 -10.74 8.73 17.67
CA ASP A 115 -10.35 10.07 17.25
C ASP A 115 -8.89 10.12 16.77
N HIS A 116 -7.96 9.46 17.47
CA HIS A 116 -6.57 9.37 17.02
C HIS A 116 -6.46 8.63 15.68
N ILE A 117 -7.08 7.46 15.58
CA ILE A 117 -7.08 6.68 14.33
C ILE A 117 -7.72 7.49 13.20
N ARG A 118 -8.82 8.18 13.48
CA ARG A 118 -9.51 9.03 12.51
C ARG A 118 -8.61 10.18 12.05
N PHE A 119 -7.92 10.84 12.96
CA PHE A 119 -6.97 11.92 12.65
C PHE A 119 -5.87 11.43 11.72
N VAL A 120 -5.23 10.29 12.02
CA VAL A 120 -4.20 9.68 11.16
C VAL A 120 -4.78 9.36 9.78
N LEU A 121 -5.97 8.74 9.72
CA LEU A 121 -6.61 8.39 8.44
C LEU A 121 -6.94 9.64 7.60
N ASP A 122 -7.38 10.73 8.23
CA ASP A 122 -7.64 11.99 7.53
C ASP A 122 -6.34 12.64 7.04
N SER A 123 -5.24 12.57 7.80
CA SER A 123 -3.92 13.04 7.36
C SER A 123 -3.45 12.29 6.11
N VAL A 124 -3.46 10.96 6.15
CA VAL A 124 -2.97 10.17 5.01
C VAL A 124 -3.86 10.30 3.77
N ILE A 125 -5.17 10.59 3.93
CA ILE A 125 -6.05 10.94 2.79
C ILE A 125 -5.57 12.22 2.11
N GLN A 126 -5.18 13.23 2.89
CA GLN A 126 -4.68 14.50 2.37
C GLN A 126 -3.32 14.34 1.70
N GLU A 127 -2.38 13.67 2.37
CA GLU A 127 -1.04 13.38 1.84
C GLU A 127 -1.12 12.59 0.53
N ARG A 128 -1.90 11.50 0.51
CA ARG A 128 -2.16 10.72 -0.70
C ARG A 128 -2.70 11.58 -1.83
N SER A 129 -3.57 12.56 -1.54
CA SER A 129 -4.11 13.45 -2.58
C SER A 129 -3.03 14.31 -3.26
N GLN A 130 -1.98 14.70 -2.53
CA GLN A 130 -0.83 15.43 -3.06
C GLN A 130 0.14 14.49 -3.78
N GLU A 131 0.46 13.37 -3.16
CA GLU A 131 1.27 12.29 -3.72
C GLU A 131 0.73 11.84 -5.10
N MET A 132 -0.58 11.68 -5.24
CA MET A 132 -1.22 11.34 -6.53
C MET A 132 -1.05 12.41 -7.61
N LYS A 133 -0.80 13.68 -7.25
CA LYS A 133 -0.49 14.73 -8.25
C LYS A 133 0.96 14.61 -8.72
N GLU A 134 1.87 14.32 -7.80
CA GLU A 134 3.29 14.12 -8.08
C GLU A 134 3.50 12.89 -8.96
N TYR A 135 2.90 11.76 -8.61
CA TYR A 135 2.98 10.54 -9.43
C TYR A 135 2.41 10.73 -10.85
N LYS A 136 1.34 11.53 -11.02
CA LYS A 136 0.84 11.89 -12.36
C LYS A 136 1.82 12.75 -13.16
N ARG A 137 2.56 13.64 -12.50
CA ARG A 137 3.61 14.43 -13.15
C ARG A 137 4.77 13.52 -13.56
N MET A 138 5.19 12.62 -12.68
CA MET A 138 6.25 11.65 -12.96
C MET A 138 5.86 10.70 -14.10
N GLU A 139 4.61 10.20 -14.12
CA GLU A 139 4.10 9.38 -15.22
C GLU A 139 4.22 10.09 -16.57
N LYS A 140 3.84 11.37 -16.63
CA LYS A 140 3.99 12.17 -17.87
C LYS A 140 5.44 12.29 -18.32
N GLY A 141 6.38 12.48 -17.38
CA GLY A 141 7.82 12.52 -17.68
C GLY A 141 8.31 11.20 -18.27
N VAL A 142 8.01 10.08 -17.60
CA VAL A 142 8.39 8.75 -18.10
C VAL A 142 7.76 8.44 -19.46
N ARG A 143 6.52 8.88 -19.72
CA ARG A 143 5.90 8.78 -21.06
C ARG A 143 6.63 9.58 -22.12
N GLN A 144 7.26 10.71 -21.77
CA GLN A 144 8.07 11.49 -22.71
C GLN A 144 9.40 10.80 -22.97
N GLU A 145 10.07 10.29 -21.93
CA GLU A 145 11.31 9.52 -22.05
C GLU A 145 11.11 8.28 -22.93
N LEU A 146 10.01 7.54 -22.73
CA LEU A 146 9.63 6.38 -23.57
C LEU A 146 9.35 6.72 -25.04
N LYS A 147 9.11 7.98 -25.42
CA LYS A 147 9.01 8.35 -26.84
C LYS A 147 10.38 8.38 -27.51
N SER A 148 11.41 8.77 -26.77
CA SER A 148 12.79 8.84 -27.24
C SER A 148 13.50 7.50 -27.11
N ASP A 149 13.17 6.73 -26.07
CA ASP A 149 13.77 5.43 -25.77
C ASP A 149 12.67 4.37 -25.48
N PRO A 150 11.96 3.92 -26.53
CA PRO A 150 10.78 3.06 -26.39
C PRO A 150 11.09 1.63 -25.95
N ASP A 151 12.35 1.20 -26.05
CA ASP A 151 12.77 -0.16 -25.74
C ASP A 151 13.58 -0.24 -24.43
N ASN A 152 13.59 0.83 -23.63
CA ASN A 152 14.22 0.85 -22.32
C ASN A 152 13.43 0.05 -21.27
N PRO A 153 13.95 -1.10 -20.79
CA PRO A 153 13.25 -1.93 -19.82
C PRO A 153 13.00 -1.21 -18.48
N ASP A 154 13.92 -0.35 -18.04
CA ASP A 154 13.82 0.36 -16.76
C ASP A 154 12.74 1.44 -16.79
N LEU A 155 12.56 2.14 -17.91
CA LEU A 155 11.46 3.09 -18.08
C LEU A 155 10.10 2.42 -18.05
N TRP A 156 9.96 1.23 -18.66
CA TRP A 156 8.73 0.44 -18.57
C TRP A 156 8.48 -0.08 -17.14
N ASN A 157 9.54 -0.46 -16.42
CA ASN A 157 9.42 -0.84 -15.01
C ASN A 157 9.01 0.36 -14.12
N LYS A 158 9.63 1.53 -14.33
CA LYS A 158 9.23 2.77 -13.64
C LYS A 158 7.78 3.14 -13.96
N MET A 159 7.37 3.01 -15.23
CA MET A 159 5.99 3.24 -15.67
C MET A 159 5.00 2.33 -14.94
N ARG A 160 5.29 1.02 -14.81
CA ARG A 160 4.36 0.12 -14.09
C ARG A 160 4.18 0.54 -12.64
N LEU A 161 5.24 0.95 -11.95
CA LEU A 161 5.18 1.26 -10.53
C LEU A 161 4.34 2.52 -10.30
N LEU A 162 4.55 3.54 -11.13
CA LEU A 162 3.72 4.74 -11.16
C LEU A 162 2.26 4.41 -11.45
N LEU A 163 1.98 3.58 -12.46
CA LEU A 163 0.62 3.18 -12.82
C LEU A 163 -0.06 2.39 -11.70
N TRP A 164 0.66 1.50 -11.01
CA TRP A 164 0.15 0.75 -9.88
C TRP A 164 -0.27 1.68 -8.74
N ILE A 165 0.61 2.62 -8.37
CA ILE A 165 0.34 3.61 -7.32
C ILE A 165 -0.86 4.48 -7.70
N LEU A 166 -0.97 4.87 -8.97
CA LEU A 166 -2.11 5.61 -9.50
C LEU A 166 -3.41 4.79 -9.60
N GLY A 167 -3.39 3.50 -9.25
CA GLY A 167 -4.55 2.60 -9.29
C GLY A 167 -4.91 2.10 -10.69
N ARG A 168 -4.02 2.27 -11.68
CA ARG A 168 -4.19 1.83 -13.07
C ARG A 168 -3.56 0.44 -13.26
N TYR A 169 -4.09 -0.54 -12.53
CA TYR A 169 -3.48 -1.88 -12.41
C TYR A 169 -3.37 -2.65 -13.74
N LYS A 170 -4.33 -2.51 -14.64
CA LYS A 170 -4.28 -3.16 -15.97
C LYS A 170 -3.09 -2.65 -16.78
N GLU A 171 -2.95 -1.33 -16.90
CA GLU A 171 -1.84 -0.73 -17.64
C GLU A 171 -0.50 -0.95 -16.94
N SER A 172 -0.48 -0.98 -15.61
CA SER A 172 0.69 -1.40 -14.84
C SER A 172 1.13 -2.82 -15.23
N SER A 173 0.18 -3.75 -15.35
CA SER A 173 0.46 -5.13 -15.76
C SER A 173 1.04 -5.21 -17.17
N GLU A 174 0.46 -4.47 -18.12
CA GLU A 174 0.95 -4.37 -19.50
C GLU A 174 2.36 -3.78 -19.57
N ALA A 175 2.62 -2.72 -18.80
CA ALA A 175 3.95 -2.10 -18.70
C ALA A 175 4.99 -3.07 -18.11
N PHE A 176 4.63 -3.87 -17.10
CA PHE A 176 5.54 -4.89 -16.57
C PHE A 176 5.87 -5.96 -17.59
N GLN A 177 4.87 -6.45 -18.32
CA GLN A 177 5.08 -7.45 -19.36
C GLN A 177 5.99 -6.92 -20.46
N LYS A 178 5.84 -5.65 -20.85
CA LYS A 178 6.74 -4.99 -21.81
C LYS A 178 8.16 -4.85 -21.23
N ALA A 179 8.31 -4.41 -19.98
CA ALA A 179 9.61 -4.35 -19.31
C ALA A 179 10.31 -5.71 -19.31
N LYS A 180 9.61 -6.79 -18.91
CA LYS A 180 10.13 -8.16 -18.91
C LYS A 180 10.52 -8.65 -20.31
N LYS A 181 9.73 -8.36 -21.33
CA LYS A 181 10.06 -8.69 -22.73
C LYS A 181 11.32 -7.97 -23.22
N LEU A 182 11.59 -6.76 -22.71
CA LEU A 182 12.77 -5.96 -23.03
C LEU A 182 13.99 -6.29 -22.15
N GLY A 183 13.90 -7.33 -21.32
CA GLY A 183 15.03 -7.79 -20.51
C GLY A 183 15.12 -7.14 -19.13
N TRP A 184 14.05 -6.53 -18.61
CA TRP A 184 14.06 -6.03 -17.24
C TRP A 184 14.33 -7.17 -16.23
N ASP A 185 15.40 -7.03 -15.48
CA ASP A 185 15.77 -7.91 -14.38
C ASP A 185 16.04 -7.12 -13.12
N LYS A 186 15.51 -7.59 -11.99
CA LYS A 186 15.65 -6.89 -10.71
C LYS A 186 17.10 -6.83 -10.22
N SER A 187 17.95 -7.76 -10.63
CA SER A 187 19.35 -7.84 -10.23
C SER A 187 20.25 -6.87 -11.00
N THR A 188 19.83 -6.45 -12.19
CA THR A 188 20.60 -5.55 -13.07
C THR A 188 19.99 -4.15 -13.17
N SER A 189 18.71 -4.00 -12.79
CA SER A 189 18.01 -2.73 -12.82
C SER A 189 18.49 -1.83 -11.68
N HIS A 190 18.81 -0.58 -12.01
CA HIS A 190 19.15 0.43 -11.00
C HIS A 190 17.91 0.76 -10.16
N PHE A 191 18.08 0.77 -8.84
CA PHE A 191 17.01 1.04 -7.87
C PHE A 191 16.26 2.33 -8.26
N VAL A 192 15.00 2.20 -8.67
CA VAL A 192 14.10 3.34 -8.78
C VAL A 192 13.54 3.54 -7.39
N ALA A 193 14.10 4.46 -6.61
CA ALA A 193 13.44 4.91 -5.38
C ALA A 193 12.06 5.49 -5.74
N ILE A 194 11.00 5.08 -5.05
CA ILE A 194 9.61 5.49 -5.31
C ILE A 194 8.96 5.97 -4.02
#